data_AF-A0A955GKL9-F1
#
_entry.id   AF-A0A955GKL9-F1
#
_cell.length_a   1.000
_cell.length_b   1.000
_cell.length_c   1.000
_cell.angle_alpha   90.00
_cell.angle_beta   90.00
_cell.angle_gamma   90.00
#
_symmetry.space_group_name_H-M   'P 1'
#
loop_
_entity.id
_entity.type
_entity.pdbx_description
1 polymer ?
#
loop_
_entity_poly.entity_id
_entity_poly.type
_entity_poly.pdbx_seq_one_letter_code
_entity_poly.pdbx_strand_id
1 'polypeptide(L)'
;MSSRRFDDLVKQGKSVGEIIAVDGFLVTAKGLFPANPHALVMFEDGSKGFVQHVMHDKVKILHLGTDSLSIGMMCVMQYKSLVTKVGRGFVGRVISATGEPLDGKGPIEADATWPVFKEAPPLYTRKALSDQLTTGVTVIDSLFPIVLGQRMAILGESKVGKSTIVTQIAINQKVEERVVVYVMIAKRRADVDELLTRLTENGALDNCIVIVSTLFESLVMTY
;
A
#
# COMPACT_ATOMS: atom_id res chain seq x y z
N MET A 1 -21.11 8.67 -1.80
CA MET A 1 -20.08 9.55 -2.42
C MET A 1 -19.38 8.88 -3.61
N SER A 2 -19.29 7.55 -3.69
CA SER A 2 -18.61 6.80 -4.76
C SER A 2 -19.23 6.99 -6.16
N SER A 3 -20.55 6.83 -6.29
CA SER A 3 -21.23 6.95 -7.60
C SER A 3 -21.03 8.33 -8.26
N ARG A 4 -20.98 9.42 -7.48
CA ARG A 4 -20.73 10.77 -8.01
C ARG A 4 -19.35 10.88 -8.68
N ARG A 5 -18.32 10.26 -8.09
CA ARG A 5 -16.96 10.29 -8.64
C ARG A 5 -16.84 9.42 -9.89
N PHE A 6 -17.55 8.30 -9.94
CA PHE A 6 -17.65 7.46 -11.13
C PHE A 6 -18.28 8.24 -12.29
N ASP A 7 -19.43 8.86 -12.06
CA ASP A 7 -20.15 9.65 -13.08
C ASP A 7 -19.30 10.81 -13.62
N ASP A 8 -18.56 11.48 -12.73
CA ASP A 8 -17.66 12.56 -13.12
C ASP A 8 -16.52 12.09 -14.04
N LEU A 9 -15.97 10.89 -13.81
CA LEU A 9 -14.93 10.31 -14.66
C LEU A 9 -15.49 9.91 -16.04
N VAL A 10 -16.72 9.40 -16.08
CA VAL A 10 -17.42 9.08 -17.34
C VAL A 10 -17.70 10.37 -18.12
N LYS A 11 -18.20 11.42 -17.46
CA LYS A 11 -18.45 12.74 -18.08
C LYS A 11 -17.20 13.41 -18.63
N GLN A 12 -16.03 13.15 -18.02
CA GLN A 12 -14.73 13.61 -18.52
C GLN A 12 -14.27 12.85 -19.78
N GLY A 13 -15.04 11.87 -20.27
CA GLY A 13 -14.71 11.10 -21.47
C GLY A 13 -13.61 10.07 -21.23
N LYS A 14 -13.40 9.63 -19.99
CA LYS A 14 -12.45 8.54 -19.71
C LYS A 14 -12.98 7.22 -20.26
N SER A 15 -12.07 6.31 -20.61
CA SER A 15 -12.43 5.00 -21.13
C SER A 15 -13.29 4.22 -20.14
N VAL A 16 -14.39 3.68 -20.64
CA VAL A 16 -15.38 2.88 -19.88
C VAL A 16 -15.38 1.45 -20.42
N GLY A 17 -15.68 0.49 -19.55
CA GLY A 17 -15.93 -0.89 -19.94
C GLY A 17 -17.03 -1.53 -19.10
N GLU A 18 -17.50 -2.67 -19.56
CA GLU A 18 -18.56 -3.46 -18.94
C GLU A 18 -17.98 -4.80 -18.46
N ILE A 19 -18.29 -5.20 -17.23
CA ILE A 19 -17.87 -6.50 -16.69
C ILE A 19 -18.62 -7.62 -17.41
N ILE A 20 -17.87 -8.54 -18.02
CA ILE A 20 -18.43 -9.71 -18.73
C ILE A 20 -18.19 -11.03 -17.99
N ALA A 21 -17.24 -11.06 -17.06
CA ALA A 21 -16.98 -12.24 -16.22
C ALA A 21 -16.30 -11.85 -14.90
N VAL A 22 -16.62 -12.59 -13.84
CA VAL A 22 -16.05 -12.44 -12.50
C VAL A 22 -15.60 -13.82 -12.01
N ASP A 23 -14.32 -13.95 -11.69
CA ASP A 23 -13.69 -15.15 -11.14
C ASP A 23 -12.91 -14.78 -9.88
N GLY A 24 -13.60 -14.76 -8.74
CA GLY A 24 -13.06 -14.26 -7.48
C GLY A 24 -12.59 -12.81 -7.63
N PHE A 25 -11.30 -12.56 -7.40
CA PHE A 25 -10.67 -11.24 -7.53
C PHE A 25 -10.23 -10.90 -8.97
N LEU A 26 -10.39 -11.83 -9.93
CA LEU A 26 -10.07 -11.60 -11.33
C LEU A 26 -11.34 -11.26 -12.12
N VAL A 27 -11.39 -10.04 -12.63
CA VAL A 27 -12.54 -9.53 -13.38
C VAL A 27 -12.16 -9.32 -14.83
N THR A 28 -13.03 -9.74 -15.75
CA THR A 28 -12.86 -9.47 -17.18
C THR A 28 -13.86 -8.42 -17.61
N ALA A 29 -13.37 -7.35 -18.20
CA ALA A 29 -14.20 -6.28 -18.76
C ALA A 29 -13.99 -6.15 -20.27
N LYS A 30 -15.08 -5.89 -20.99
CA LYS A 30 -15.06 -5.51 -22.40
C LYS A 30 -15.01 -3.98 -22.51
N GLY A 31 -14.16 -3.45 -23.39
CA GLY A 31 -13.91 -2.00 -23.47
C GLY A 31 -12.70 -1.56 -22.64
N LEU A 32 -12.78 -0.41 -21.97
CA LEU A 32 -11.67 0.26 -21.27
C LEU A 32 -10.48 0.67 -22.17
N PHE A 33 -10.61 0.57 -23.50
CA PHE A 33 -9.55 0.95 -24.42
C PHE A 33 -9.44 2.47 -24.62
N PRO A 34 -8.23 3.00 -24.83
CA PRO A 34 -6.94 2.32 -24.73
C PRO A 34 -6.50 2.09 -23.28
N ALA A 35 -6.21 0.85 -22.90
CA ALA A 35 -5.78 0.47 -21.55
C ALA A 35 -4.29 0.13 -21.50
N ASN A 36 -3.65 0.54 -20.40
CA ASN A 36 -2.28 0.13 -20.07
C ASN A 36 -2.31 -0.93 -18.96
N PRO A 37 -1.35 -1.87 -18.94
CA PRO A 37 -1.07 -2.65 -17.74
C PRO A 37 -0.86 -1.74 -16.53
N HIS A 38 -1.34 -2.20 -15.39
CA HIS A 38 -1.41 -1.50 -14.11
C HIS A 38 -2.33 -0.27 -14.08
N ALA A 39 -3.08 0.08 -15.12
CA ALA A 39 -4.02 1.20 -15.03
C ALA A 39 -5.03 1.01 -13.88
N LEU A 40 -5.23 2.04 -13.06
CA LEU A 40 -6.19 2.03 -11.95
C LEU A 40 -7.60 2.22 -12.50
N VAL A 41 -8.49 1.29 -12.16
CA VAL A 41 -9.89 1.23 -12.57
C VAL A 41 -10.77 1.43 -11.35
N MET A 42 -11.87 2.15 -11.54
CA MET A 42 -12.95 2.33 -10.56
C MET A 42 -14.21 1.66 -11.08
N PHE A 43 -14.85 0.87 -10.24
CA PHE A 43 -16.14 0.23 -10.52
C PHE A 43 -17.30 1.14 -10.07
N GLU A 44 -18.51 0.88 -10.55
CA GLU A 44 -19.72 1.67 -10.21
C GLU A 44 -20.01 1.73 -8.70
N ASP A 45 -19.72 0.65 -7.97
CA ASP A 45 -19.87 0.58 -6.51
C ASP A 45 -18.83 1.45 -5.76
N GLY A 46 -17.81 1.94 -6.47
CA GLY A 46 -16.70 2.74 -5.93
C GLY A 46 -15.48 1.92 -5.53
N SER A 47 -15.57 0.59 -5.60
CA SER A 47 -14.42 -0.28 -5.41
C SER A 47 -13.41 -0.06 -6.54
N LYS A 48 -12.17 -0.51 -6.30
CA LYS A 48 -11.04 -0.26 -7.19
C LYS A 48 -10.44 -1.57 -7.65
N GLY A 49 -9.79 -1.52 -8.80
CA GLY A 49 -8.96 -2.61 -9.31
C GLY A 49 -7.89 -2.06 -10.23
N PHE A 50 -6.96 -2.89 -10.68
CA PHE A 50 -6.01 -2.48 -11.69
C PHE A 50 -5.88 -3.48 -12.81
N VAL A 51 -5.61 -2.98 -14.02
CA VAL A 51 -5.46 -3.81 -15.20
C VAL A 51 -4.22 -4.69 -15.06
N GLN A 52 -4.38 -6.01 -15.13
CA GLN A 52 -3.28 -6.96 -15.13
C GLN A 52 -2.85 -7.31 -16.55
N HIS A 53 -3.83 -7.58 -17.42
CA HIS A 53 -3.58 -7.95 -18.82
C HIS A 53 -4.53 -7.22 -19.75
N VAL A 54 -3.99 -6.77 -20.89
CA VAL A 54 -4.74 -6.17 -21.99
C VAL A 54 -4.75 -7.16 -23.14
N MET A 55 -5.94 -7.56 -23.58
CA MET A 55 -6.15 -8.40 -24.77
C MET A 55 -6.78 -7.54 -25.88
N HIS A 56 -7.01 -8.13 -27.06
CA HIS A 56 -7.50 -7.39 -28.22
C HIS A 56 -8.89 -6.74 -28.00
N ASP A 57 -9.80 -7.43 -27.34
CA ASP A 57 -11.21 -7.03 -27.16
C ASP A 57 -11.66 -6.91 -25.69
N LYS A 58 -10.79 -7.29 -24.76
CA LYS A 58 -11.06 -7.33 -23.32
C LYS A 58 -9.83 -7.02 -22.48
N VAL A 59 -10.07 -6.64 -21.24
CA VAL A 59 -9.05 -6.43 -20.23
C VAL A 59 -9.33 -7.31 -19.01
N LYS A 60 -8.26 -7.85 -18.41
CA LYS A 60 -8.32 -8.53 -17.12
C LYS A 60 -7.88 -7.57 -16.02
N ILE A 61 -8.68 -7.44 -15.00
CA ILE A 61 -8.55 -6.50 -13.89
C ILE A 61 -8.47 -7.30 -12.60
N LEU A 62 -7.47 -7.00 -11.76
CA LEU A 62 -7.41 -7.50 -10.40
C LEU A 62 -8.20 -6.55 -9.50
N HIS A 63 -9.23 -7.07 -8.85
CA HIS A 63 -10.11 -6.34 -7.94
C HIS A 63 -9.51 -6.26 -6.53
N LEU A 64 -9.48 -5.04 -5.97
CA LEU A 64 -8.92 -4.76 -4.65
C LEU A 64 -9.97 -4.89 -3.53
N GLY A 65 -11.26 -4.93 -3.89
CA GLY A 65 -12.36 -5.07 -2.92
C GLY A 65 -12.55 -6.52 -2.46
N THR A 66 -13.32 -6.68 -1.38
CA THR A 66 -13.69 -7.99 -0.83
C THR A 66 -15.00 -8.53 -1.40
N ASP A 67 -15.90 -7.63 -1.80
CA ASP A 67 -17.23 -7.99 -2.28
C ASP A 67 -17.18 -8.41 -3.74
N SER A 68 -17.96 -9.44 -4.10
CA SER A 68 -18.04 -9.89 -5.48
C SER A 68 -18.71 -8.83 -6.37
N LEU A 69 -18.07 -8.52 -7.49
CA LEU A 69 -18.65 -7.68 -8.53
C LEU A 69 -19.71 -8.43 -9.34
N SER A 70 -20.61 -7.70 -9.99
CA SER A 70 -21.69 -8.27 -10.81
C SER A 70 -21.40 -8.14 -12.30
N ILE A 71 -21.81 -9.14 -13.09
CA ILE A 71 -21.78 -9.07 -14.55
C ILE A 71 -22.73 -7.95 -15.02
N GLY A 72 -22.31 -7.19 -16.03
CA GLY A 72 -23.03 -6.02 -16.56
C GLY A 72 -22.74 -4.72 -15.81
N MET A 73 -22.03 -4.77 -14.67
CA MET A 73 -21.59 -3.57 -13.96
C MET A 73 -20.55 -2.82 -14.80
N MET A 74 -20.60 -1.49 -14.77
CA MET A 74 -19.65 -0.66 -15.50
C MET A 74 -18.38 -0.38 -14.67
N CYS A 75 -17.30 -0.11 -15.39
CA CYS A 75 -16.03 0.28 -14.84
C CYS A 75 -15.41 1.40 -15.67
N VAL A 76 -14.67 2.29 -15.03
CA VAL A 76 -14.04 3.45 -15.67
C VAL A 76 -12.58 3.54 -15.31
N MET A 77 -11.75 3.90 -16.28
CA MET A 77 -10.32 4.11 -16.03
C MET A 77 -10.11 5.37 -15.21
N GLN A 78 -9.57 5.23 -14.01
CA GLN A 78 -9.28 6.36 -13.14
C GLN A 78 -7.91 6.97 -13.46
N TYR A 79 -6.87 6.14 -13.55
CA TYR A 79 -5.50 6.55 -13.91
C TYR A 79 -4.88 5.56 -14.89
N LYS A 80 -3.93 6.04 -15.70
CA LYS A 80 -3.20 5.22 -16.68
C LYS A 80 -2.18 4.26 -16.05
N SER A 81 -1.97 4.34 -14.74
CA SER A 81 -1.08 3.47 -13.96
C SER A 81 -1.62 3.32 -12.54
N LEU A 82 -1.10 2.34 -11.79
CA LEU A 82 -1.47 2.12 -10.40
C LEU A 82 -0.78 3.20 -9.59
N VAL A 83 -1.55 3.95 -8.83
CA VAL A 83 -1.05 5.11 -8.10
C VAL A 83 -1.43 5.03 -6.63
N THR A 84 -0.60 5.64 -5.79
CA THR A 84 -0.86 5.85 -4.38
C THR A 84 -0.67 7.31 -4.02
N LYS A 85 -1.38 7.76 -2.98
CA LYS A 85 -1.23 9.09 -2.43
C LYS A 85 0.00 9.14 -1.53
N VAL A 86 0.74 10.23 -1.60
CA VAL A 86 1.94 10.44 -0.78
C VAL A 86 1.92 11.84 -0.19
N GLY A 87 2.56 12.01 0.96
CA GLY A 87 2.73 13.31 1.58
C GLY A 87 3.12 13.23 3.05
N ARG A 88 3.51 14.35 3.63
CA ARG A 88 3.87 14.43 5.05
C ARG A 88 2.69 14.19 5.98
N GLY A 89 1.46 14.48 5.53
CA GLY A 89 0.23 14.25 6.30
C GLY A 89 -0.05 12.78 6.66
N PHE A 90 0.67 11.82 6.07
CA PHE A 90 0.59 10.40 6.40
C PHE A 90 1.41 10.00 7.63
N VAL A 91 2.38 10.82 8.04
CA VAL A 91 3.19 10.57 9.24
C VAL A 91 2.29 10.68 10.48
N GLY A 92 2.34 9.71 11.38
CA GLY A 92 1.43 9.60 12.53
C GLY A 92 0.08 8.92 12.24
N ARG A 93 -0.10 8.38 11.03
CA ARG A 93 -1.36 7.79 10.57
C ARG A 93 -1.26 6.27 10.41
N VAL A 94 -2.41 5.63 10.58
CA VAL A 94 -2.63 4.21 10.23
C VAL A 94 -3.49 4.16 8.98
N ILE A 95 -3.01 3.50 7.93
CA ILE A 95 -3.65 3.48 6.61
C ILE A 95 -3.76 2.07 6.05
N SER A 96 -4.70 1.86 5.13
CA SER A 96 -4.79 0.66 4.30
C SER A 96 -3.70 0.66 3.21
N ALA A 97 -3.52 -0.49 2.53
CA ALA A 97 -2.63 -0.58 1.36
C ALA A 97 -3.02 0.37 0.21
N THR A 98 -4.29 0.81 0.14
CA THR A 98 -4.78 1.79 -0.84
C THR A 98 -4.64 3.25 -0.37
N GLY A 99 -4.08 3.47 0.82
CA GLY A 99 -3.86 4.80 1.40
C GLY A 99 -5.09 5.42 2.07
N GLU A 100 -6.09 4.61 2.42
CA GLU A 100 -7.29 5.06 3.13
C GLU A 100 -7.04 5.02 4.65
N PRO A 101 -7.43 6.05 5.42
CA PRO A 101 -7.17 6.11 6.85
C PRO A 101 -8.00 5.07 7.61
N LEU A 102 -7.34 4.34 8.51
CA LEU A 102 -7.95 3.31 9.38
C LEU A 102 -8.04 3.75 10.85
N ASP A 103 -7.42 4.89 11.20
CA ASP A 103 -7.30 5.38 12.58
C ASP A 103 -8.46 6.26 13.06
N GLY A 104 -9.47 6.51 12.23
CA GLY A 104 -10.62 7.35 12.58
C GLY A 104 -10.28 8.85 12.74
N LYS A 105 -9.05 9.30 12.46
CA LYS A 105 -8.63 10.71 12.57
C LYS A 105 -9.08 11.59 11.37
N GLY A 106 -10.06 11.12 10.60
CA GLY A 106 -10.55 11.80 9.41
C GLY A 106 -9.66 11.61 8.16
N PRO A 107 -9.95 12.32 7.06
CA PRO A 107 -9.20 12.19 5.81
C PRO A 107 -7.74 12.65 5.95
N ILE A 108 -6.88 12.16 5.06
CA ILE A 108 -5.47 12.57 4.96
C ILE A 108 -5.33 13.47 3.73
N GLU A 109 -4.79 14.67 3.92
CA GLU A 109 -4.35 15.52 2.82
C GLU A 109 -3.06 14.97 2.23
N ALA A 110 -3.07 14.74 0.92
CA ALA A 110 -1.93 14.21 0.20
C ALA A 110 -1.25 15.35 -0.58
N ASP A 111 0.07 15.42 -0.49
CA ASP A 111 0.88 16.40 -1.21
C ASP A 111 0.97 16.07 -2.70
N ALA A 112 0.98 14.78 -3.03
CA ALA A 112 1.08 14.30 -4.40
C ALA A 112 0.46 12.90 -4.57
N THR A 113 0.42 12.45 -5.82
CA THR A 113 0.06 11.09 -6.21
C THR A 113 1.20 10.51 -7.03
N TRP A 114 1.75 9.37 -6.60
CA TRP A 114 2.90 8.72 -7.23
C TRP A 114 2.51 7.35 -7.80
N PRO A 115 3.16 6.89 -8.89
CA PRO A 115 2.99 5.53 -9.36
C PRO A 115 3.56 4.54 -8.34
N VAL A 116 2.83 3.44 -8.09
CA VAL A 116 3.29 2.34 -7.22
C VAL A 116 4.47 1.63 -7.87
N PHE A 117 4.36 1.34 -9.17
CA PHE A 117 5.46 0.77 -9.95
C PHE A 117 6.30 1.89 -10.56
N LYS A 118 7.32 2.31 -9.80
CA LYS A 118 8.31 3.31 -10.24
C LYS A 118 9.67 2.63 -10.45
N GLU A 119 10.39 3.04 -11.49
CA GLU A 119 11.76 2.56 -11.71
C GLU A 119 12.68 2.98 -10.56
N ALA A 120 13.55 2.06 -10.15
CA ALA A 120 14.52 2.31 -9.10
C ALA A 120 15.63 3.25 -9.60
N PRO A 121 16.25 4.07 -8.71
CA PRO A 121 17.34 4.95 -9.10
C PRO A 121 18.51 4.17 -9.74
N PRO A 122 19.09 4.67 -10.86
CA PRO A 122 20.19 4.00 -11.53
C PRO A 122 21.47 4.05 -10.70
N LEU A 123 22.40 3.10 -10.95
CA LEU A 123 23.59 2.90 -10.10
C LEU A 123 24.42 4.16 -9.90
N TYR A 124 24.63 4.96 -10.95
CA TYR A 124 25.45 6.18 -10.90
C TYR A 124 24.84 7.32 -10.06
N THR A 125 23.56 7.24 -9.70
CA THR A 125 22.90 8.21 -8.79
C THR A 125 22.99 7.79 -7.32
N ARG A 126 23.48 6.59 -7.04
CA ARG A 126 23.57 6.04 -5.68
C ARG A 126 24.86 6.50 -5.01
N LYS A 127 24.80 6.71 -3.70
CA LYS A 127 25.97 6.96 -2.85
C LYS A 127 26.39 5.65 -2.17
N ALA A 128 27.67 5.55 -1.83
CA ALA A 128 28.14 4.50 -0.94
C ALA A 128 27.45 4.65 0.42
N LEU A 129 27.13 3.53 1.05
CA LEU A 129 26.46 3.50 2.34
C LEU A 129 27.53 3.62 3.44
N SER A 130 27.47 4.67 4.25
CA SER A 130 28.43 4.94 5.33
C SER A 130 27.77 5.15 6.68
N ASP A 131 26.54 5.66 6.69
CA ASP A 131 25.91 6.16 7.89
C ASP A 131 25.17 5.03 8.60
N GLN A 132 25.55 4.76 9.85
CA GLN A 132 24.93 3.69 10.63
C GLN A 132 23.48 4.04 11.01
N LEU A 133 22.58 3.08 10.83
CA LEU A 133 21.25 3.09 11.44
C LEU A 133 21.35 2.43 12.81
N THR A 134 21.19 3.23 13.86
CA THR A 134 21.16 2.77 15.25
C THR A 134 19.86 2.02 15.51
N THR A 135 19.95 0.75 15.90
CA THR A 135 18.80 -0.13 16.15
C THR A 135 18.31 -0.06 17.59
N GLY A 136 19.17 0.32 18.53
CA GLY A 136 18.89 0.25 19.96
C GLY A 136 19.04 -1.16 20.52
N VAL A 137 19.62 -2.09 19.73
CA VAL A 137 19.89 -3.47 20.13
C VAL A 137 21.41 -3.67 20.10
N THR A 138 22.03 -3.72 21.27
CA THR A 138 23.50 -3.73 21.43
C THR A 138 24.20 -4.76 20.55
N VAL A 139 23.65 -5.99 20.48
CA VAL A 139 24.24 -7.06 19.65
C VAL A 139 24.17 -6.74 18.16
N ILE A 140 23.09 -6.13 17.68
CA ILE A 140 22.97 -5.73 16.27
C ILE A 140 23.90 -4.55 16.01
N ASP A 141 23.85 -3.52 16.84
CA ASP A 141 24.64 -2.31 16.63
C ASP A 141 26.16 -2.53 16.73
N SER A 142 26.59 -3.55 17.47
CA SER A 142 28.03 -3.89 17.63
C SER A 142 28.52 -4.95 16.65
N LEU A 143 27.81 -6.07 16.50
CA LEU A 143 28.29 -7.22 15.71
C LEU A 143 27.75 -7.24 14.29
N PHE A 144 26.57 -6.67 14.06
CA PHE A 144 25.87 -6.71 12.77
C PHE A 144 25.29 -5.34 12.39
N PRO A 145 26.12 -4.27 12.34
CA PRO A 145 25.64 -2.92 12.14
C PRO A 145 24.87 -2.79 10.82
N ILE A 146 23.75 -2.08 10.86
CA ILE A 146 22.92 -1.77 9.71
C ILE A 146 23.28 -0.37 9.25
N VAL A 147 23.45 -0.15 7.94
CA VAL A 147 23.68 1.20 7.39
C VAL A 147 22.46 1.72 6.64
N LEU A 148 22.27 3.05 6.66
CA LEU A 148 21.20 3.72 5.91
C LEU A 148 21.32 3.38 4.42
N GLY A 149 20.20 2.97 3.81
CA GLY A 149 20.15 2.50 2.41
C GLY A 149 20.45 1.00 2.21
N GLN A 150 20.80 0.27 3.26
CA GLN A 150 20.96 -1.19 3.21
C GLN A 150 19.60 -1.89 3.21
N ARG A 151 19.55 -3.07 2.60
CA ARG A 151 18.43 -4.01 2.70
C ARG A 151 18.88 -5.19 3.56
N MET A 152 18.14 -5.48 4.61
CA MET A 152 18.42 -6.60 5.52
C MET A 152 17.18 -7.49 5.65
N ALA A 153 17.38 -8.79 5.58
CA ALA A 153 16.34 -9.78 5.86
C ALA A 153 16.48 -10.29 7.30
N ILE A 154 15.38 -10.27 8.06
CA ILE A 154 15.30 -10.89 9.39
C ILE A 154 14.55 -12.21 9.23
N LEU A 155 15.30 -13.31 9.18
CA LEU A 155 14.79 -14.66 8.96
C LEU A 155 14.73 -15.43 10.29
N GLY A 156 13.74 -16.30 10.44
CA GLY A 156 13.59 -17.15 11.62
C GLY A 156 12.19 -17.74 11.74
N GLU A 157 12.02 -18.68 12.66
CA GLU A 157 10.75 -19.36 12.92
C GLU A 157 9.69 -18.45 13.53
N SER A 158 8.45 -18.92 13.58
CA SER A 158 7.37 -18.17 14.25
C SER A 158 7.72 -17.93 15.73
N LYS A 159 7.35 -16.75 16.25
CA LYS A 159 7.52 -16.38 17.66
C LYS A 159 8.95 -16.29 18.21
N VAL A 160 9.99 -16.24 17.36
CA VAL A 160 11.39 -16.03 17.80
C VAL A 160 11.78 -14.55 18.03
N GLY A 161 10.81 -13.65 18.15
CA GLY A 161 11.08 -12.23 18.41
C GLY A 161 11.36 -11.35 17.18
N LYS A 162 11.12 -11.84 15.95
CA LYS A 162 11.30 -11.02 14.72
C LYS A 162 10.55 -9.69 14.77
N SER A 163 9.25 -9.73 15.09
CA SER A 163 8.44 -8.52 15.20
C SER A 163 8.94 -7.63 16.35
N THR A 164 9.33 -8.22 17.49
CA THR A 164 9.87 -7.47 18.63
C THR A 164 11.10 -6.65 18.24
N ILE A 165 12.04 -7.24 17.50
CA ILE A 165 13.24 -6.55 17.03
C ILE A 165 12.86 -5.42 16.06
N VAL A 166 11.97 -5.67 15.09
CA VAL A 166 11.54 -4.64 14.13
C VAL A 166 10.81 -3.49 14.82
N THR A 167 9.93 -3.78 15.78
CA THR A 167 9.25 -2.76 16.58
C THR A 167 10.23 -1.96 17.42
N GLN A 168 11.25 -2.61 18.03
CA GLN A 168 12.29 -1.90 18.77
C GLN A 168 13.08 -0.94 17.88
N ILE A 169 13.46 -1.37 16.68
CA ILE A 169 14.16 -0.53 15.70
C ILE A 169 13.30 0.68 15.34
N ALA A 170 12.00 0.46 15.08
CA ALA A 170 11.05 1.52 14.76
C ALA A 170 10.92 2.55 15.90
N ILE A 171 10.85 2.09 17.15
CA ILE A 171 10.83 2.95 18.33
C ILE A 171 12.13 3.76 18.43
N ASN A 172 13.29 3.13 18.22
CA ASN A 172 14.58 3.79 18.33
C ASN A 172 14.78 4.90 17.27
N GLN A 173 14.20 4.74 16.07
CA GLN A 173 14.28 5.76 15.01
C GLN A 173 13.63 7.09 15.39
N LYS A 174 12.77 7.12 16.42
CA LYS A 174 12.23 8.38 16.96
C LYS A 174 13.35 9.29 17.47
N VAL A 175 14.34 8.73 18.17
CA VAL A 175 15.46 9.50 18.75
C VAL A 175 16.29 10.16 17.65
N GLU A 176 16.37 9.50 16.49
CA GLU A 176 17.08 9.96 15.29
C GLU A 176 16.21 10.85 14.38
N GLU A 177 14.98 11.16 14.80
CA GLU A 177 13.98 11.95 14.03
C GLU A 177 13.71 11.40 12.61
N ARG A 178 13.79 10.08 12.43
CA ARG A 178 13.56 9.44 11.13
C ARG A 178 12.12 8.95 11.01
N VAL A 179 11.54 9.16 9.83
CA VAL A 179 10.23 8.59 9.48
C VAL A 179 10.36 7.09 9.24
N VAL A 180 9.50 6.31 9.89
CA VAL A 180 9.44 4.86 9.73
C VAL A 180 8.17 4.47 8.99
N VAL A 181 8.27 3.64 7.95
CA VAL A 181 7.11 3.02 7.32
C VAL A 181 7.02 1.58 7.81
N TYR A 182 6.01 1.28 8.61
CA TYR A 182 5.79 -0.05 9.18
C TYR A 182 4.65 -0.74 8.44
N VAL A 183 4.96 -1.75 7.63
CA VAL A 183 3.98 -2.46 6.82
C VAL A 183 3.59 -3.79 7.48
N MET A 184 2.32 -3.97 7.78
CA MET A 184 1.72 -5.17 8.33
C MET A 184 0.90 -5.88 7.27
N ILE A 185 1.46 -6.97 6.72
CA ILE A 185 0.84 -7.76 5.65
C ILE A 185 0.21 -9.01 6.26
N ALA A 186 -1.08 -9.22 5.97
CA ALA A 186 -1.84 -10.41 6.36
C ALA A 186 -1.75 -10.70 7.87
N LYS A 187 -1.90 -9.65 8.70
CA LYS A 187 -1.86 -9.77 10.16
C LYS A 187 -3.26 -9.77 10.77
N ARG A 188 -3.39 -10.37 11.97
CA ARG A 188 -4.64 -10.33 12.73
C ARG A 188 -4.79 -8.95 13.34
N ARG A 189 -6.04 -8.52 13.55
CA ARG A 189 -6.34 -7.23 14.19
C ARG A 189 -5.65 -7.08 15.55
N ALA A 190 -5.66 -8.12 16.38
CA ALA A 190 -4.97 -8.13 17.67
C ALA A 190 -3.46 -7.85 17.56
N ASP A 191 -2.78 -8.36 16.51
CA ASP A 191 -1.36 -8.11 16.31
C ASP A 191 -1.11 -6.64 15.87
N VAL A 192 -2.06 -6.04 15.14
CA VAL A 192 -2.03 -4.62 14.76
C VAL A 192 -2.23 -3.75 16.00
N ASP A 193 -3.24 -4.06 16.82
CA ASP A 193 -3.54 -3.32 18.04
C ASP A 193 -2.38 -3.36 19.03
N GLU A 194 -1.72 -4.51 19.16
CA GLU A 194 -0.51 -4.66 19.98
C GLU A 194 0.63 -3.75 19.48
N LEU A 195 0.88 -3.73 18.16
CA LEU A 195 1.90 -2.83 17.58
C LEU A 195 1.55 -1.37 17.84
N LEU A 196 0.32 -0.96 17.57
CA LEU A 196 -0.11 0.43 17.74
C LEU A 196 -0.01 0.88 19.21
N THR A 197 -0.37 0.00 20.14
CA THR A 197 -0.22 0.24 21.58
C THR A 197 1.25 0.48 21.93
N ARG A 198 2.15 -0.42 21.53
CA ARG A 198 3.59 -0.27 21.79
C ARG A 198 4.16 1.01 21.17
N LEU A 199 3.81 1.33 19.93
CA LEU A 199 4.27 2.56 19.27
C LEU A 199 3.73 3.82 19.97
N THR A 200 2.49 3.78 20.46
CA THR A 200 1.85 4.92 21.16
C THR A 200 2.45 5.13 22.54
N GLU A 201 2.63 4.07 23.33
CA GLU A 201 3.22 4.13 24.67
C GLU A 201 4.65 4.67 24.66
N ASN A 202 5.41 4.36 23.60
CA ASN A 202 6.76 4.89 23.41
C ASN A 202 6.78 6.25 22.66
N GLY A 203 5.60 6.76 22.28
CA GLY A 203 5.41 7.99 21.50
C GLY A 203 6.13 7.97 20.14
N ALA A 204 6.35 6.78 19.57
CA ALA A 204 6.98 6.57 18.28
C ALA A 204 5.98 6.63 17.12
N LEU A 205 4.68 6.44 17.41
CA LEU A 205 3.63 6.47 16.39
C LEU A 205 3.65 7.78 15.59
N ASP A 206 3.92 8.92 16.24
CA ASP A 206 3.96 10.24 15.60
C ASP A 206 5.05 10.38 14.52
N ASN A 207 6.03 9.48 14.49
CA ASN A 207 7.08 9.42 13.45
C ASN A 207 6.89 8.23 12.49
N CYS A 208 5.83 7.45 12.67
CA CYS A 208 5.56 6.24 11.89
C CYS A 208 4.40 6.44 10.91
N ILE A 209 4.47 5.75 9.78
CA ILE A 209 3.34 5.46 8.91
C ILE A 209 3.07 3.97 9.03
N VAL A 210 1.93 3.59 9.60
CA VAL A 210 1.57 2.17 9.75
C VAL A 210 0.63 1.80 8.62
N ILE A 211 1.09 0.91 7.72
CA ILE A 211 0.30 0.40 6.60
C ILE A 211 -0.21 -0.99 6.99
N VAL A 212 -1.52 -1.19 6.94
CA VAL A 212 -2.16 -2.44 7.35
C VAL A 212 -2.89 -3.05 6.17
N SER A 213 -2.63 -4.33 5.93
CA SER A 213 -3.53 -5.22 5.20
C SER A 213 -3.84 -6.42 6.08
N THR A 214 -5.12 -6.63 6.36
CA THR A 214 -5.60 -7.72 7.22
C THR A 214 -5.85 -9.01 6.44
N LEU A 215 -5.90 -10.15 7.13
CA LEU A 215 -6.19 -11.47 6.53
C LEU A 215 -7.55 -11.57 5.83
N PHE A 216 -8.45 -10.62 6.07
CA PHE A 216 -9.81 -10.61 5.54
C PHE A 216 -9.98 -9.74 4.29
N GLU A 217 -8.90 -9.11 3.83
CA GLU A 217 -8.90 -8.34 2.59
C GLU A 217 -8.66 -9.23 1.36
N SER A 218 -8.91 -8.68 0.17
CA SER A 218 -8.58 -9.35 -1.10
C SER A 218 -7.12 -9.79 -1.12
N LEU A 219 -6.83 -10.95 -1.72
CA LEU A 219 -5.45 -11.41 -1.92
C LEU A 219 -4.60 -10.36 -2.64
N VAL A 220 -5.22 -9.57 -3.51
CA VAL A 220 -4.57 -8.48 -4.25
C VAL A 220 -4.06 -7.37 -3.31
N MET A 221 -4.69 -7.16 -2.15
CA MET A 221 -4.27 -6.15 -1.16
C MET A 221 -3.02 -6.56 -0.39
N THR A 222 -2.73 -7.87 -0.34
CA THR A 222 -1.56 -8.42 0.34
C THR A 222 -0.32 -8.53 -0.56
N TYR A 223 -0.50 -8.33 -1.87
CA TYR A 223 0.56 -8.31 -2.89
C TYR A 223 1.20 -6.93 -3.01
#